data_AF-A0A7S0UY84-F1
#
_entry.id   AF-A0A7S0UY84-F1
#
_cell.length_a   1.000
_cell.length_b   1.000
_cell.length_c   1.000
_cell.angle_alpha   90.00
_cell.angle_beta   90.00
_cell.angle_gamma   90.00
#
_symmetry.space_group_name_H-M   'P 1'
#
loop_
_entity.id
_entity.type
_entity.pdbx_description
1 polymer ?
#
loop_
_entity_poly.entity_id
_entity_poly.type
_entity_poly.pdbx_seq_one_letter_code
_entity_poly.pdbx_strand_id
1 'polypeptide(L)'
;TIRNTKGARTSLYGSVPQDAFEMLVKKLIKQLREPASWCVDTVFDELRMISEECEPKELQRFEILRNRFREVSAEMLSRCFRDAKKMIESLILFELAYINTNHPDFCDIGAVLGATFVEPLNLQAPPPPQKKP
;
A
#
# COMPACT_ATOMS: atom_id res chain seq x y z
N THR A 1 -21.69 9.90 -0.20
CA THR A 1 -22.60 9.07 0.63
C THR A 1 -22.30 7.60 0.43
N ILE A 2 -21.59 6.98 1.36
CA ILE A 2 -21.23 5.55 1.34
C ILE A 2 -22.43 4.78 1.92
N ARG A 3 -23.18 4.08 1.07
CA ARG A 3 -24.45 3.42 1.44
C ARG A 3 -24.44 1.89 1.26
N ASN A 4 -23.32 1.27 0.92
CA ASN A 4 -23.33 -0.06 0.32
C ASN A 4 -22.78 -1.22 1.17
N THR A 5 -22.59 -1.06 2.48
CA THR A 5 -22.00 -2.13 3.31
C THR A 5 -22.93 -2.79 4.33
N LYS A 6 -24.18 -2.37 4.52
CA LYS A 6 -25.12 -3.07 5.43
C LYS A 6 -26.53 -3.15 4.84
N GLY A 7 -26.99 -4.37 4.52
CA GLY A 7 -28.40 -4.64 4.25
C GLY A 7 -29.26 -4.44 5.50
N ALA A 8 -30.45 -3.87 5.32
CA ALA A 8 -31.66 -3.84 6.16
C ALA A 8 -31.56 -3.71 7.71
N ARG A 9 -30.40 -3.47 8.31
CA ARG A 9 -30.26 -3.23 9.76
C ARG A 9 -29.69 -1.85 9.99
N THR A 10 -30.54 -0.99 10.54
CA THR A 10 -30.26 0.36 11.03
C THR A 10 -28.98 0.36 11.87
N SER A 11 -27.92 0.92 11.30
CA SER A 11 -26.66 1.07 12.00
C SER A 11 -26.75 2.26 12.94
N LEU A 12 -26.88 1.98 14.23
CA LEU A 12 -26.53 2.95 15.27
C LEU A 12 -25.01 3.21 15.16
N TYR A 13 -24.66 4.49 15.13
CA TYR A 13 -23.34 5.06 14.87
C TYR A 13 -22.20 4.33 15.59
N GLY A 14 -21.17 3.88 14.85
CA GLY A 14 -19.94 3.32 15.43
C GLY A 14 -19.13 2.40 14.51
N SER A 15 -19.75 1.34 13.96
CA SER A 15 -19.01 0.30 13.19
C SER A 15 -18.95 0.53 11.67
N VAL A 16 -19.92 1.25 11.09
CA VAL A 16 -19.97 1.52 9.63
C VAL A 16 -18.79 2.34 9.10
N PRO A 17 -18.28 3.38 9.80
CA PRO A 17 -17.14 4.15 9.32
C PRO A 17 -15.87 3.30 9.21
N GLN A 18 -15.61 2.46 10.21
CA GLN A 18 -14.45 1.58 10.28
C GLN A 18 -14.48 0.51 9.16
N ASP A 19 -15.61 -0.19 9.02
CA ASP A 19 -15.79 -1.23 8.00
C ASP A 19 -15.65 -0.65 6.57
N ALA A 20 -16.19 0.56 6.34
CA ALA A 20 -16.10 1.24 5.06
C ALA A 20 -14.66 1.71 4.76
N PHE A 21 -13.96 2.25 5.77
CA PHE A 21 -12.57 2.64 5.65
C PHE A 21 -11.68 1.46 5.29
N GLU A 22 -11.77 0.36 6.03
CA GLU A 22 -10.99 -0.86 5.78
C GLU A 22 -11.25 -1.42 4.39
N MET A 23 -12.51 -1.45 3.94
CA MET A 23 -12.85 -1.92 2.60
C MET A 23 -12.22 -1.04 1.51
N LEU A 24 -12.21 0.29 1.68
CA LEU A 24 -11.60 1.22 0.75
C LEU A 24 -10.07 1.04 0.70
N VAL A 25 -9.42 0.96 1.85
CA VAL A 25 -7.97 0.76 1.94
C VAL A 25 -7.57 -0.58 1.32
N LYS A 26 -8.28 -1.67 1.64
CA LYS A 26 -8.03 -2.98 1.00
C LYS A 26 -8.22 -2.93 -0.52
N LYS A 27 -9.18 -2.15 -1.02
CA LYS A 27 -9.36 -1.96 -2.46
C LYS A 27 -8.15 -1.25 -3.09
N LEU A 28 -7.61 -0.22 -2.43
CA LEU A 28 -6.43 0.52 -2.91
C LEU A 28 -5.16 -0.36 -2.85
N ILE A 29 -4.94 -1.09 -1.76
CA ILE A 29 -3.79 -2.02 -1.63
C ILE A 29 -3.81 -3.07 -2.75
N LYS A 30 -4.99 -3.63 -3.10
CA LYS A 30 -5.11 -4.57 -4.23
C LYS A 30 -4.66 -3.99 -5.57
N GLN A 31 -4.82 -2.68 -5.77
CA GLN A 31 -4.40 -2.01 -7.01
C GLN A 31 -2.87 -1.89 -7.14
N LEU A 32 -2.11 -2.09 -6.07
CA LEU A 32 -0.63 -2.08 -6.11
C LEU A 32 -0.03 -3.31 -6.80
N ARG A 33 -0.81 -4.39 -6.96
CA ARG A 33 -0.35 -5.63 -7.60
C ARG A 33 0.18 -5.41 -9.02
N GLU A 34 -0.62 -4.74 -9.84
CA GLU A 34 -0.29 -4.52 -11.25
C GLU A 34 0.98 -3.67 -11.43
N PRO A 35 1.11 -2.46 -10.82
CA PRO A 35 2.32 -1.66 -10.96
C PRO A 35 3.54 -2.34 -10.35
N ALA A 36 3.40 -3.11 -9.27
CA ALA A 36 4.52 -3.87 -8.69
C ALA A 36 4.98 -5.02 -9.61
N SER A 37 4.05 -5.75 -10.24
CA SER A 37 4.41 -6.77 -11.24
C SER A 37 5.12 -6.13 -12.43
N TRP A 38 4.57 -5.04 -12.96
CA TRP A 38 5.14 -4.33 -14.10
C TRP A 38 6.57 -3.82 -13.81
N CYS A 39 6.80 -3.32 -12.60
CA CYS A 39 8.13 -2.91 -12.15
C CYS A 39 9.13 -4.08 -12.19
N VAL A 40 8.74 -5.26 -11.67
CA VAL A 40 9.63 -6.44 -11.71
C VAL A 40 9.84 -6.98 -13.12
N ASP A 41 8.83 -6.92 -13.98
CA ASP A 41 8.96 -7.25 -15.40
C ASP A 41 10.00 -6.35 -16.08
N THR A 42 9.89 -5.04 -15.86
CA THR A 42 10.82 -4.05 -16.43
C THR A 42 12.24 -4.23 -15.92
N VAL A 43 12.41 -4.45 -14.61
CA VAL A 43 13.74 -4.69 -14.02
C VAL A 43 14.36 -5.99 -14.55
N PHE A 44 13.56 -7.05 -14.73
CA PHE A 44 14.04 -8.31 -15.28
C PHE A 44 14.52 -8.16 -16.72
N ASP A 45 13.77 -7.45 -17.56
CA ASP A 45 14.15 -7.19 -18.95
C ASP A 45 15.47 -6.40 -19.02
N GLU A 46 15.64 -5.38 -18.17
CA GLU A 46 16.88 -4.60 -18.10
C GLU A 46 18.06 -5.46 -17.63
N LEU A 47 17.88 -6.26 -16.57
CA LEU A 47 18.93 -7.16 -16.06
C LEU A 47 19.34 -8.21 -17.09
N ARG A 48 18.39 -8.67 -17.91
CA ARG A 48 18.67 -9.58 -19.01
C ARG A 48 19.52 -8.91 -20.09
N MET A 49 19.17 -7.69 -20.51
CA MET A 49 19.99 -6.95 -21.48
C MET A 49 21.41 -6.70 -20.96
N ILE A 50 21.54 -6.24 -19.72
CA ILE A 50 22.85 -6.02 -19.08
C ILE A 50 23.66 -7.32 -19.02
N SER A 51 23.02 -8.46 -18.69
CA SER A 51 23.68 -9.77 -18.67
C SER A 51 24.21 -10.21 -20.03
N GLU A 52 23.58 -9.78 -21.13
CA GLU A 52 24.01 -10.09 -22.48
C GLU A 52 25.15 -9.16 -22.95
N GLU A 53 25.14 -7.90 -22.51
CA GLU A 53 26.14 -6.88 -22.89
C GLU A 53 27.43 -6.95 -22.06
N CYS A 54 27.34 -7.34 -20.79
CA CYS A 54 28.46 -7.37 -19.86
C CYS A 54 29.35 -8.61 -19.99
N GLU A 55 29.33 -9.28 -21.15
CA GLU A 55 30.14 -10.47 -21.38
C GLU A 55 31.64 -10.12 -21.54
N PRO A 56 32.55 -10.74 -20.74
CA PRO A 56 33.99 -10.61 -20.91
C PRO A 56 34.45 -10.93 -22.34
N LYS A 57 35.32 -10.09 -22.92
CA LYS A 57 35.86 -10.31 -24.27
C LYS A 57 36.66 -11.61 -24.36
N GLU A 58 37.26 -12.03 -23.25
CA GLU A 58 38.05 -13.24 -23.12
C GLU A 58 37.20 -14.51 -23.31
N LEU A 59 35.91 -14.47 -22.94
CA LEU A 59 34.98 -15.59 -23.11
C LEU A 59 34.69 -15.89 -24.58
N GLN A 60 34.87 -14.92 -25.49
CA GLN A 60 34.68 -15.16 -26.93
C GLN A 60 35.64 -16.20 -27.50
N ARG A 61 36.80 -16.41 -26.85
CA ARG A 61 37.77 -17.45 -27.24
C ARG A 61 37.32 -18.86 -26.85
N PHE A 62 36.32 -18.99 -25.97
CA PHE A 62 35.86 -20.25 -25.39
C PHE A 62 34.35 -20.42 -25.58
N GLU A 63 33.93 -20.72 -26.81
CA GLU A 63 32.50 -20.76 -27.20
C GLU A 63 31.63 -21.69 -26.33
N ILE A 64 32.14 -22.88 -25.97
CA ILE A 64 31.41 -23.84 -25.14
C ILE A 64 31.18 -23.27 -23.74
N LEU A 65 32.22 -22.69 -23.13
CA LEU A 65 32.15 -22.08 -21.81
C LEU A 65 31.21 -20.87 -21.82
N ARG A 66 31.33 -20.03 -22.84
CA ARG A 66 30.46 -18.87 -23.07
C ARG A 66 28.99 -19.26 -23.14
N ASN A 67 28.66 -20.28 -23.92
CA ASN A 67 27.28 -20.76 -24.04
C ASN A 67 26.77 -21.27 -22.69
N ARG A 68 27.59 -22.04 -21.96
CA ARG A 68 27.21 -22.55 -20.64
C ARG A 68 27.03 -21.42 -19.61
N PHE A 69 27.88 -20.40 -19.66
CA PHE A 69 27.76 -19.21 -18.81
C PHE A 69 26.44 -18.49 -19.08
N ARG A 70 26.10 -18.21 -20.34
CA ARG A 70 24.84 -17.57 -20.73
C ARG A 70 23.63 -18.36 -20.25
N GLU A 71 23.67 -19.69 -20.40
CA GLU A 71 22.60 -20.57 -19.94
C GLU A 71 22.38 -20.48 -18.42
N VAL A 72 23.45 -20.59 -17.62
CA VAL A 72 23.38 -20.53 -16.16
C VAL A 72 22.92 -19.14 -15.68
N SER A 73 23.43 -18.07 -16.28
CA SER A 73 23.03 -16.69 -15.94
C SER A 73 21.56 -16.44 -16.27
N ALA A 74 21.07 -16.89 -17.44
CA ALA A 74 19.66 -16.77 -17.81
C ALA A 74 18.74 -17.59 -16.90
N GLU A 75 19.15 -18.80 -16.51
CA GLU A 75 18.42 -19.63 -15.57
C GLU A 75 18.34 -18.96 -14.18
N MET A 76 19.46 -18.41 -13.70
CA MET A 76 19.52 -17.70 -12.43
C MET A 76 18.58 -16.49 -12.43
N LEU A 77 18.66 -15.63 -13.44
CA LEU A 77 17.77 -14.47 -13.57
C LEU A 77 16.30 -14.89 -13.59
N SER A 78 15.97 -15.93 -14.36
CA SER A 78 14.60 -16.45 -14.45
C SER A 78 14.07 -16.99 -13.12
N ARG A 79 14.94 -17.63 -12.32
CA ARG A 79 14.59 -18.09 -10.97
C ARG A 79 14.33 -16.91 -10.04
N CYS A 80 15.26 -15.96 -9.99
CA CYS A 80 15.14 -14.76 -9.16
C CYS A 80 13.88 -13.96 -9.50
N PHE A 81 13.54 -13.83 -10.78
CA PHE A 81 12.32 -13.18 -11.24
C PHE A 81 11.04 -13.84 -10.71
N ARG A 82 10.94 -15.18 -10.81
CA ARG A 82 9.80 -15.92 -10.27
C ARG A 82 9.67 -15.77 -8.75
N ASP A 83 10.79 -15.80 -8.04
CA ASP A 83 10.80 -15.66 -6.59
C ASP A 83 10.44 -14.22 -6.15
N ALA A 84 10.90 -13.20 -6.89
CA ALA A 84 10.52 -11.81 -6.67
C ALA A 84 9.01 -11.59 -6.88
N LYS A 85 8.41 -12.15 -7.94
CA LYS A 85 6.96 -12.07 -8.15
C LYS A 85 6.16 -12.73 -7.01
N LYS A 86 6.60 -13.90 -6.53
CA LYS A 86 5.98 -14.55 -5.37
C LYS A 86 6.11 -13.71 -4.09
N MET A 87 7.24 -13.03 -3.91
CA MET A 87 7.45 -12.15 -2.77
C MET A 87 6.51 -10.95 -2.81
N ILE A 88 6.35 -10.31 -3.96
CA ILE A 88 5.38 -9.20 -4.14
C ILE A 88 3.96 -9.64 -3.81
N GLU A 89 3.55 -10.80 -4.33
CA GLU A 89 2.25 -11.38 -4.02
C GLU A 89 2.06 -11.60 -2.53
N SER A 90 3.08 -12.12 -1.84
CA SER A 90 3.05 -12.35 -0.40
C SER A 90 2.97 -11.04 0.39
N LEU A 91 3.75 -10.02 0.01
CA LEU A 91 3.72 -8.69 0.62
C LEU A 91 2.33 -8.06 0.53
N ILE A 92 1.69 -8.11 -0.63
CA ILE A 92 0.33 -7.59 -0.81
C ILE A 92 -0.67 -8.37 0.05
N LEU A 93 -0.52 -9.70 0.16
CA LEU A 93 -1.38 -10.50 1.03
C LEU A 93 -1.22 -10.14 2.50
N PHE A 94 0.00 -9.85 2.97
CA PHE A 94 0.23 -9.40 4.34
C PHE A 94 -0.46 -8.06 4.63
N GLU A 95 -0.31 -7.08 3.73
CA GLU A 95 -0.97 -5.77 3.88
C GLU A 95 -2.51 -5.87 3.82
N LEU A 96 -3.05 -6.87 3.11
CA LEU A 96 -4.50 -7.14 3.08
C LEU A 96 -5.01 -7.89 4.30
N ALA A 97 -4.15 -8.65 4.98
CA ALA A 97 -4.54 -9.43 6.14
C ALA A 97 -4.81 -8.53 7.36
N TYR A 98 -4.04 -7.46 7.52
CA TYR A 98 -4.15 -6.57 8.67
C TYR A 98 -3.83 -5.12 8.31
N ILE A 99 -4.70 -4.20 8.70
CA ILE A 99 -4.46 -2.76 8.60
C ILE A 99 -4.06 -2.25 9.98
N ASN A 100 -2.85 -1.69 10.08
CA ASN A 100 -2.36 -1.10 11.31
C ASN A 100 -2.88 0.35 11.49
N THR A 101 -3.97 0.51 12.22
CA THR A 101 -4.52 1.84 12.57
C THR A 101 -3.78 2.53 13.72
N ASN A 102 -2.81 1.86 14.36
CA ASN A 102 -1.97 2.43 15.42
C ASN A 102 -0.64 2.98 14.88
N HIS A 103 -0.46 3.00 13.55
CA HIS A 103 0.76 3.50 12.93
C HIS A 103 0.96 4.99 13.25
N PRO A 104 2.18 5.47 13.57
CA PRO A 104 2.42 6.87 13.94
C PRO A 104 2.02 7.88 12.85
N ASP A 105 2.13 7.50 11.58
CA ASP A 105 1.68 8.34 10.45
C ASP A 105 0.16 8.28 10.22
N PHE A 106 -0.53 7.33 10.86
CA PHE A 106 -1.98 7.21 10.83
C PHE A 106 -2.59 8.15 11.88
N CYS A 107 -2.50 9.46 11.63
CA CYS A 107 -3.10 10.47 12.50
C CYS A 107 -4.62 10.26 12.57
N ASP A 108 -5.12 10.16 13.80
CA ASP A 108 -6.54 10.05 14.07
C ASP A 108 -7.28 11.23 13.42
N ILE A 109 -8.22 10.92 12.53
CA ILE A 109 -9.03 11.91 11.80
C ILE A 109 -9.76 12.83 12.80
N GLY A 110 -9.96 12.39 14.04
CA GLY A 110 -10.44 13.22 15.15
C GLY A 110 -9.57 14.44 15.46
N ALA A 111 -8.24 14.36 15.33
CA ALA A 111 -7.34 15.49 15.57
C ALA A 111 -7.39 16.53 14.43
N VAL A 112 -7.60 16.08 13.19
CA VAL A 112 -7.69 16.95 12.01
C VAL A 112 -9.10 17.57 11.85
N LEU A 113 -10.15 16.82 12.17
CA LEU A 113 -11.53 17.33 12.16
C LEU A 113 -11.85 18.19 13.38
N GLY A 114 -11.24 17.92 14.54
CA GLY A 114 -11.36 18.78 15.73
C GLY A 114 -10.80 20.19 15.52
N ALA A 115 -9.81 20.34 14.63
CA ALA A 115 -9.25 21.64 14.24
C ALA A 115 -10.13 22.42 13.24
N THR A 116 -11.13 21.77 12.61
CA THR A 116 -12.01 22.41 11.61
C THR A 116 -13.46 22.60 12.07
N PHE A 117 -13.88 21.99 13.18
CA PHE A 117 -15.23 22.16 13.75
C PHE A 117 -15.17 22.56 15.24
N VAL A 118 -14.66 23.75 15.52
CA VAL A 118 -14.94 24.46 16.78
C VAL A 118 -15.36 25.89 16.45
N GLU A 119 -16.60 26.04 15.97
CA GLU A 119 -17.36 27.23 16.32
C GLU A 119 -17.94 26.97 17.72
N PRO A 120 -17.45 27.63 18.79
CA PRO A 120 -18.09 27.47 20.08
C PRO A 120 -19.46 28.15 20.01
N LEU A 121 -20.52 27.35 20.18
CA LEU A 121 -21.83 27.82 20.61
C LEU A 121 -21.64 28.75 21.82
N ASN A 122 -21.67 30.06 21.58
CA ASN A 122 -21.64 31.07 22.61
C ASN A 122 -22.99 31.06 23.35
N LEU A 123 -23.16 30.11 24.29
CA LEU A 123 -24.17 30.24 25.33
C LEU A 123 -23.68 31.27 26.34
N GLN A 124 -23.98 32.53 26.07
CA GLN A 124 -23.83 33.62 27.02
C GLN A 124 -24.78 33.35 28.19
N ALA A 125 -24.23 33.00 29.35
CA ALA A 125 -25.00 32.88 30.59
C ALA A 125 -25.59 34.25 30.97
N PRO A 126 -26.86 34.32 31.42
CA PRO A 126 -27.45 35.60 31.80
C PRO A 126 -26.77 36.16 33.06
N PRO A 127 -26.58 37.49 33.16
CA PRO A 127 -25.90 38.10 34.30
C PRO A 127 -26.72 37.97 35.60
N PRO A 128 -26.05 37.87 36.76
CA PRO A 128 -26.70 37.64 38.05
C PRO A 128 -27.52 38.86 38.52
N PRO A 129 -28.58 38.63 39.34
CA PRO A 129 -29.47 39.70 39.79
C PRO A 129 -28.78 40.66 40.76
N GLN A 130 -28.82 41.95 40.46
CA GLN A 130 -28.28 43.01 41.33
C GLN A 130 -29.23 43.24 42.52
N LYS A 131 -28.71 43.16 43.76
CA LYS A 131 -29.42 43.60 44.96
C LYS A 131 -29.42 45.13 45.01
N LYS A 132 -30.60 45.74 44.96
CA LYS A 132 -30.82 47.18 45.25
C LYS A 132 -30.85 47.42 46.77
N PRO A 133 -30.28 48.53 47.27
CA PRO A 133 -30.89 49.26 48.38
C PRO A 133 -32.14 50.03 47.92
#